data_AF-A0A2W4X1R1-F1
#
_entry.id   AF-A0A2W4X1R1-F1
#
_cell.length_a   1.000
_cell.length_b   1.000
_cell.length_c   1.000
_cell.angle_alpha   90.00
_cell.angle_beta   90.00
_cell.angle_gamma   90.00
#
_symmetry.space_group_name_H-M   'P 1'
#
loop_
_entity.id
_entity.type
_entity.pdbx_description
1 polymer ?
#
loop_
_entity_poly.entity_id
_entity_poly.type
_entity_poly.pdbx_seq_one_letter_code
_entity_poly.pdbx_strand_id
1 'polypeptide(L)'
;MISSFSHFIEVIGAVDSNSTAPIELLSSANKKKGKDRDTYEAKRAAIFSSASHFIEIDLLGSQSPFTIIGTSNVGDYYVLVSRASRRPQADLYSFTLRDRLPEFLLPLKEPDEAIAVDLQSIFQEVCEQVSYDLRLDYT
;
A
#
# COMPACT_ATOMS: atom_id res chain seq x y z
N MET A 1 26.17 16.38 1.28
CA MET A 1 25.90 15.47 0.14
C MET A 1 25.70 14.09 0.76
N ILE A 2 24.56 13.44 0.50
CA ILE A 2 24.18 12.05 0.86
C ILE A 2 23.97 11.86 2.39
N SER A 3 22.88 11.31 2.93
CA SER A 3 21.98 10.24 2.48
C SER A 3 20.54 10.52 2.94
N SER A 4 19.59 10.60 2.00
CA SER A 4 18.16 10.49 2.31
C SER A 4 17.83 9.01 2.25
N PHE A 5 17.93 8.31 3.38
CA PHE A 5 17.52 6.91 3.48
C PHE A 5 16.02 6.80 3.25
N SER A 6 15.64 6.50 2.01
CA SER A 6 14.27 6.18 1.64
C SER A 6 14.10 4.70 1.93
N HIS A 7 13.81 4.36 3.18
CA HIS A 7 13.39 3.01 3.52
C HIS A 7 12.01 2.80 2.89
N PHE A 8 11.94 1.96 1.87
CA PHE A 8 10.68 1.43 1.35
C PHE A 8 10.70 -0.08 1.57
N ILE A 9 9.59 -0.63 2.06
CA ILE A 9 9.38 -2.06 2.09
C ILE A 9 8.68 -2.40 0.76
N GLU A 10 9.43 -2.88 -0.21
CA GLU A 10 8.82 -3.41 -1.43
C GLU A 10 8.27 -4.80 -1.12
N VAL A 11 6.96 -4.93 -0.86
CA VAL A 11 6.31 -6.24 -0.88
C VAL A 11 6.11 -6.61 -2.36
N ILE A 12 7.18 -7.04 -3.03
CA ILE A 12 7.05 -7.78 -4.28
C ILE A 12 6.48 -9.13 -3.90
N GLY A 13 5.16 -9.27 -3.99
CA GLY A 13 4.53 -10.58 -3.93
C GLY A 13 5.12 -11.45 -5.02
N ALA A 14 6.04 -12.35 -4.65
CA ALA A 14 6.49 -13.42 -5.51
C ALA A 14 5.32 -14.38 -5.67
N VAL A 15 4.61 -14.31 -6.80
CA VAL A 15 3.68 -15.37 -7.20
C VAL A 15 3.83 -15.58 -8.71
N ASP A 16 4.09 -16.84 -9.05
CA ASP A 16 4.15 -17.35 -10.42
C ASP A 16 3.09 -16.71 -11.32
N SER A 17 3.53 -16.30 -12.51
CA SER A 17 2.91 -15.77 -13.73
C SER A 17 1.39 -15.89 -14.05
N ASN A 18 0.49 -16.16 -13.10
CA ASN A 18 -0.93 -16.38 -13.33
C ASN A 18 -1.89 -15.63 -12.36
N SER A 19 -1.35 -14.89 -11.39
CA SER A 19 -2.08 -14.23 -10.29
C SER A 19 -1.61 -12.79 -10.08
N THR A 20 -2.22 -11.78 -10.70
CA THR A 20 -1.75 -10.39 -10.58
C THR A 20 -2.82 -9.46 -10.00
N ALA A 21 -2.92 -9.47 -8.67
CA ALA A 21 -3.31 -8.27 -7.93
C ALA A 21 -2.00 -7.55 -7.55
N PRO A 22 -1.57 -6.51 -8.29
CA PRO A 22 -0.43 -5.70 -7.85
C PRO A 22 -0.73 -5.13 -6.46
N ILE A 23 0.07 -5.56 -5.48
CA ILE A 23 0.13 -4.94 -4.16
C ILE A 23 1.20 -3.86 -4.26
N GLU A 24 0.79 -2.59 -4.14
CA GLU A 24 1.70 -1.46 -4.19
C GLU A 24 1.77 -0.78 -2.82
N LEU A 25 2.96 -0.78 -2.22
CA LEU A 25 3.24 0.08 -1.08
C LEU A 25 3.62 1.46 -1.59
N LEU A 26 3.00 2.50 -1.07
CA LEU A 26 3.39 3.88 -1.37
C LEU A 26 4.78 4.18 -0.82
N SER A 27 5.63 4.76 -1.67
CA SER A 27 6.94 5.28 -1.29
C SER A 27 6.87 6.80 -1.06
N SER A 28 7.75 7.32 -0.20
CA SER A 28 7.81 8.75 0.12
C SER A 28 8.11 9.63 -1.08
N ALA A 29 8.80 9.09 -2.09
CA ALA A 29 9.05 9.74 -3.37
C ALA A 29 7.75 9.95 -4.19
N ASN A 30 6.87 8.94 -4.20
CA ASN A 30 5.61 8.99 -4.96
C ASN A 30 4.61 10.01 -4.39
N LYS A 31 4.79 10.42 -3.12
CA LYS A 31 3.83 11.29 -2.42
C LYS A 31 4.12 12.78 -2.58
N LYS A 32 5.40 13.15 -2.74
CA LYS A 32 5.84 14.54 -2.88
C LYS A 32 5.38 15.10 -4.23
N LYS A 33 4.86 16.32 -4.24
CA LYS A 33 4.47 17.01 -5.47
C LYS A 33 5.64 17.06 -6.46
N GLY A 34 5.35 16.78 -7.72
CA GLY A 34 6.34 16.75 -8.79
C GLY A 34 6.20 15.51 -9.67
N LYS A 35 7.18 15.33 -10.56
CA LYS A 35 7.17 14.30 -11.61
C LYS A 35 6.91 12.88 -11.11
N ASP A 36 7.41 12.53 -9.92
CA ASP A 36 7.25 11.18 -9.35
C ASP A 36 5.80 10.92 -8.95
N ARG A 37 5.11 11.92 -8.38
CA ARG A 37 3.67 11.85 -8.09
C ARG A 37 2.85 11.75 -9.37
N ASP A 38 3.13 12.58 -10.37
CA ASP A 38 2.39 12.56 -11.65
C ASP A 38 2.54 11.20 -12.35
N THR A 39 3.75 10.63 -12.31
CA THR A 39 4.04 9.30 -12.84
C THR A 39 3.25 8.22 -12.09
N TYR A 40 3.18 8.32 -10.77
CA TYR A 40 2.40 7.40 -9.95
C TYR A 40 0.89 7.53 -10.21
N GLU A 41 0.35 8.75 -10.30
CA GLU A 41 -1.07 8.98 -10.62
C GLU A 41 -1.44 8.44 -12.01
N ALA A 42 -0.55 8.57 -13.00
CA ALA A 42 -0.73 7.96 -14.32
C ALA A 42 -0.75 6.41 -14.24
N LYS A 43 0.15 5.81 -13.43
CA LYS A 43 0.16 4.37 -13.18
C LYS A 43 -1.14 3.89 -12.52
N ARG A 44 -1.62 4.60 -11.48
CA ARG A 44 -2.91 4.33 -10.83
C ARG A 44 -4.06 4.34 -11.85
N ALA A 45 -4.13 5.39 -12.69
CA ALA A 45 -5.17 5.50 -13.71
C ALA A 45 -5.13 4.34 -14.73
N ALA A 46 -3.93 3.92 -15.13
CA ALA A 46 -3.75 2.78 -16.03
C ALA A 46 -4.25 1.47 -15.40
N ILE A 47 -3.95 1.22 -14.12
CA ILE A 47 -4.43 0.02 -13.40
C ILE A 47 -5.94 0.06 -13.19
N PHE A 48 -6.52 1.21 -12.82
CA PHE A 48 -7.98 1.35 -12.68
C PHE A 48 -8.72 1.11 -14.00
N SER A 49 -8.06 1.34 -15.13
CA SER A 49 -8.59 1.09 -16.48
C SER A 49 -8.35 -0.35 -16.97
N SER A 50 -7.65 -1.19 -16.22
CA SER A 50 -7.36 -2.58 -16.60
C SER A 50 -8.28 -3.58 -15.89
N ALA A 51 -8.16 -4.88 -16.23
CA ALA A 51 -8.85 -5.96 -15.52
C ALA A 51 -8.15 -6.42 -14.23
N SER A 52 -7.00 -5.80 -13.88
CA SER A 52 -6.25 -6.15 -12.67
C SER A 52 -6.91 -5.58 -11.42
N HIS A 53 -6.76 -6.25 -10.29
CA HIS A 53 -7.09 -5.65 -8.98
C HIS A 53 -6.04 -4.58 -8.61
N PHE A 54 -6.38 -3.70 -7.66
CA PHE A 54 -5.45 -2.68 -7.18
C PHE A 54 -5.50 -2.63 -5.66
N ILE A 55 -4.34 -2.77 -5.03
CA ILE A 55 -4.17 -2.59 -3.59
C ILE A 55 -3.10 -1.53 -3.37
N GLU A 56 -3.47 -0.48 -2.65
CA GLU A 56 -2.57 0.61 -2.28
C GLU A 56 -2.50 0.71 -0.77
N ILE A 57 -1.30 0.67 -0.21
CA ILE A 57 -1.06 0.81 1.22
C ILE A 57 -0.27 2.10 1.44
N ASP A 58 -0.83 3.04 2.19
CA ASP A 58 -0.21 4.32 2.55
C ASP A 58 0.24 4.32 4.01
N LEU A 59 1.54 4.13 4.23
CA LEU A 59 2.16 4.22 5.56
C LEU A 59 2.87 5.56 5.80
N LEU A 60 2.62 6.57 4.97
CA LEU A 60 3.45 7.80 4.91
C LEU A 60 2.79 9.04 5.52
N GLY A 61 1.64 8.92 6.18
CA GLY A 61 1.00 10.02 6.90
C GLY A 61 0.39 11.08 5.98
N SER A 62 -0.29 12.10 6.51
CA SER A 62 -1.11 13.06 5.73
C SER A 62 -0.37 14.07 4.83
N GLN A 63 0.89 13.82 4.43
CA GLN A 63 1.58 14.67 3.45
C GLN A 63 0.97 14.49 2.04
N SER A 64 -0.09 15.22 1.73
CA SER A 64 -0.74 15.27 0.41
C SER A 64 -1.33 13.92 -0.04
N PRO A 65 -2.42 13.44 0.59
CA PRO A 65 -3.08 12.18 0.20
C PRO A 65 -3.51 12.21 -1.28
N PHE A 66 -3.59 11.03 -1.89
CA PHE A 66 -4.20 10.91 -3.21
C PHE A 66 -5.70 11.11 -3.10
N THR A 67 -6.29 11.77 -4.10
CA THR A 67 -7.74 11.96 -4.15
C THR A 67 -8.42 10.60 -4.33
N ILE A 68 -9.33 10.27 -3.42
CA ILE A 68 -10.26 9.14 -3.54
C ILE A 68 -11.65 9.71 -3.74
N ILE A 69 -12.27 9.41 -4.88
CA ILE A 69 -13.60 9.94 -5.21
C ILE A 69 -14.63 9.34 -4.25
N GLY A 70 -15.47 10.18 -3.66
CA GLY A 70 -16.54 9.76 -2.75
C GLY A 70 -16.21 9.83 -1.26
N THR A 71 -14.99 10.21 -0.89
CA THR A 71 -14.64 10.54 0.50
C THR A 71 -13.74 11.77 0.57
N SER A 72 -13.98 12.65 1.54
CA SER A 72 -13.10 13.77 1.88
C SER A 72 -12.16 13.44 3.05
N ASN A 73 -12.33 12.29 3.68
CA ASN A 73 -11.58 11.87 4.85
C ASN A 73 -11.01 10.47 4.63
N VAL A 74 -9.76 10.44 4.15
CA VAL A 74 -9.02 9.20 3.87
C VAL A 74 -8.30 8.68 5.13
N GLY A 75 -8.17 9.49 6.18
CA GLY A 75 -7.30 9.23 7.32
C GLY A 75 -5.84 9.61 7.06
N ASP A 76 -5.00 9.51 8.10
CA ASP A 76 -3.55 9.77 7.98
C ASP A 76 -2.83 8.62 7.24
N TYR A 77 -3.36 7.41 7.37
CA TYR A 77 -2.88 6.17 6.76
C TYR A 77 -4.07 5.37 6.25
N TYR A 78 -3.86 4.57 5.20
CA TYR A 78 -4.93 3.73 4.67
C TYR A 78 -4.44 2.52 3.90
N VAL A 79 -5.34 1.53 3.78
CA VAL A 79 -5.30 0.52 2.73
C VAL A 79 -6.50 0.74 1.82
N LEU A 80 -6.27 0.82 0.51
CA LEU A 80 -7.31 0.92 -0.51
C LEU A 80 -7.31 -0.36 -1.35
N VAL A 81 -8.43 -1.06 -1.36
CA VAL A 81 -8.61 -2.28 -2.15
C VAL A 81 -9.68 -2.06 -3.22
N SER A 82 -9.27 -2.00 -4.49
CA SER A 82 -10.17 -1.91 -5.64
C SER A 82 -10.17 -3.21 -6.44
N ARG A 83 -11.27 -3.96 -6.32
CA ARG A 83 -11.51 -5.16 -7.12
C ARG A 83 -12.03 -4.76 -8.49
N ALA A 84 -11.42 -5.31 -9.54
CA ALA A 84 -11.77 -4.99 -10.93
C ALA A 84 -13.27 -5.17 -11.20
N SER A 85 -13.87 -6.25 -10.67
CA SER A 85 -15.29 -6.58 -10.84
C SER A 85 -16.28 -5.65 -10.11
N ARG A 86 -15.82 -4.87 -9.11
CA ARG A 86 -16.66 -3.97 -8.30
C ARG A 86 -16.46 -2.49 -8.64
N ARG A 87 -15.61 -2.16 -9.62
CA ARG A 87 -15.33 -0.77 -9.98
C ARG A 87 -16.60 -0.05 -10.44
N PRO A 88 -16.77 1.25 -10.10
CA PRO A 88 -15.77 2.14 -9.50
C PRO A 88 -15.65 2.07 -7.97
N GLN A 89 -16.30 1.12 -7.29
CA GLN A 89 -16.23 0.98 -5.84
C GLN A 89 -14.89 0.38 -5.39
N ALA A 90 -14.45 0.77 -4.19
CA ALA A 90 -13.28 0.25 -3.51
C ALA A 90 -13.54 0.21 -2.00
N ASP A 91 -12.89 -0.74 -1.33
CA ASP A 91 -12.92 -0.85 0.13
C ASP A 91 -11.75 -0.02 0.68
N LEU A 92 -12.04 0.92 1.59
CA LEU A 92 -11.06 1.82 2.21
C LEU A 92 -10.95 1.52 3.70
N TYR A 93 -9.75 1.16 4.15
CA TYR A 93 -9.42 0.88 5.54
C TYR A 93 -8.51 2.01 6.06
N SER A 94 -9.12 3.02 6.67
CA SER A 94 -8.41 4.18 7.24
C SER A 94 -7.98 3.92 8.68
N PHE A 95 -6.79 4.38 9.07
CA PHE A 95 -6.26 4.22 10.42
C PHE A 95 -5.26 5.34 10.79
N THR A 96 -4.90 5.42 12.07
CA THR A 96 -3.88 6.32 12.64
C THR A 96 -2.69 5.54 13.19
N LEU A 97 -1.57 6.21 13.51
CA LEU A 97 -0.40 5.55 14.12
C LEU A 97 -0.68 4.85 15.46
N ARG A 98 -1.75 5.26 16.16
CA ARG A 98 -2.13 4.67 17.45
C ARG A 98 -2.99 3.43 17.31
N ASP A 99 -3.57 3.24 16.13
CA ASP A 99 -4.42 2.11 15.85
C ASP A 99 -3.57 0.89 15.48
N ARG A 100 -4.12 -0.30 15.73
CA ARG A 100 -3.59 -1.52 15.12
C ARG A 100 -3.71 -1.40 13.60
N LEU A 101 -2.69 -1.85 12.86
CA LEU A 101 -2.78 -1.94 11.40
C LEU A 101 -3.94 -2.87 11.01
N PRO A 102 -4.72 -2.50 9.99
CA PRO A 102 -5.95 -3.21 9.65
C PRO A 102 -5.66 -4.59 9.03
N GLU A 103 -6.60 -5.51 9.24
CA GLU A 103 -6.72 -6.69 8.40
C GLU A 103 -7.55 -6.31 7.15
N PHE A 104 -7.11 -6.75 5.96
CA PHE A 104 -7.84 -6.50 4.71
C PHE A 104 -7.93 -7.75 3.84
N LEU A 105 -8.96 -7.81 2.98
CA LEU A 105 -9.13 -8.91 2.04
C LEU A 105 -8.35 -8.67 0.76
N LEU A 106 -7.34 -9.50 0.49
CA LEU A 106 -6.59 -9.52 -0.76
C LEU A 106 -7.40 -10.28 -1.83
N PRO A 107 -7.88 -9.59 -2.88
CA PRO A 107 -8.64 -10.25 -3.93
C PRO A 107 -7.71 -11.14 -4.78
N LEU A 108 -8.15 -12.37 -5.02
CA LEU A 108 -7.49 -13.32 -5.92
C LEU A 108 -8.26 -13.45 -7.24
N LYS A 109 -7.66 -14.12 -8.21
CA LYS A 109 -8.31 -14.42 -9.49
C LYS A 109 -9.40 -15.48 -9.25
N GLU A 110 -10.56 -15.31 -9.89
CA GLU A 110 -11.59 -16.35 -9.86
C GLU A 110 -11.03 -17.69 -10.37
N PRO A 111 -11.42 -18.82 -9.74
CA PRO A 111 -12.45 -18.97 -8.71
C PRO A 111 -11.96 -18.81 -7.26
N ASP A 112 -10.71 -18.39 -7.04
CA ASP A 112 -10.14 -18.36 -5.70
C ASP A 112 -10.80 -17.29 -4.82
N GLU A 113 -11.08 -17.67 -3.56
CA GLU A 113 -11.65 -16.76 -2.58
C GLU A 113 -10.60 -15.73 -2.10
N ALA A 114 -11.06 -14.54 -1.74
CA ALA A 114 -10.18 -13.52 -1.18
C ALA A 114 -9.57 -14.00 0.15
N ILE A 115 -8.29 -13.73 0.35
CA ILE A 115 -7.56 -14.11 1.56
C ILE A 115 -7.48 -12.92 2.51
N ALA A 116 -7.68 -13.14 3.81
CA ALA A 116 -7.45 -12.13 4.84
C ALA A 116 -5.94 -11.93 5.07
N VAL A 117 -5.50 -10.66 5.01
CA VAL A 117 -4.12 -10.25 5.23
C VAL A 117 -4.05 -9.44 6.51
N ASP A 118 -3.42 -10.01 7.55
CA ASP A 118 -3.13 -9.32 8.82
C ASP A 118 -1.89 -8.44 8.66
N LEU A 119 -2.10 -7.18 8.28
CA LEU A 119 -1.01 -6.22 8.07
C LEU A 119 -0.21 -5.95 9.36
N GLN A 120 -0.84 -6.07 10.54
CA GLN A 120 -0.15 -5.87 11.82
C GLN A 120 0.91 -6.94 12.03
N SER A 121 0.56 -8.21 11.81
CA SER A 121 1.48 -9.34 11.98
C SER A 121 2.63 -9.25 10.99
N ILE A 122 2.36 -8.96 9.70
CA ILE A 122 3.40 -8.76 8.68
C ILE A 122 4.36 -7.63 9.06
N PHE A 123 3.82 -6.49 9.51
CA PHE A 123 4.64 -5.35 9.93
C PHE A 123 5.52 -5.70 11.14
N GLN A 124 4.97 -6.42 12.14
CA GLN A 124 5.73 -6.86 13.31
C GLN A 124 6.87 -7.80 12.93
N GLU A 125 6.60 -8.80 12.09
CA GLU A 125 7.63 -9.72 11.60
C GLU A 125 8.75 -8.98 10.89
N VAL A 126 8.43 -8.05 9.98
CA VAL A 126 9.45 -7.27 9.27
C VAL A 126 10.23 -6.37 10.23
N CYS A 127 9.57 -5.72 11.18
CA CYS A 127 10.24 -4.92 12.20
C CYS A 127 11.16 -5.76 13.09
N GLU A 128 10.75 -6.95 13.49
CA GLU A 128 11.58 -7.89 14.26
C GLU A 128 12.84 -8.23 13.46
N GLN A 129 12.71 -8.65 12.20
CA GLN A 129 13.85 -8.99 11.33
C GLN A 129 14.81 -7.79 11.13
N VAL A 130 14.28 -6.59 10.91
CA VAL A 130 15.09 -5.38 10.74
C VAL A 130 15.72 -4.91 12.05
N SER A 131 15.06 -5.11 13.19
CA SER A 131 15.62 -4.79 14.52
C SER A 131 16.74 -5.73 14.94
N TYR A 132 16.79 -6.97 14.40
CA TYR A 132 17.96 -7.83 14.51
C TYR A 132 19.15 -7.33 13.67
N ASP A 133 18.90 -6.71 12.52
CA ASP A 133 19.94 -6.18 11.62
C ASP A 133 20.42 -4.77 12.05
N LEU A 134 19.56 -4.02 12.74
CA LEU A 134 19.84 -2.70 13.28
C LEU A 134 19.96 -2.78 14.82
N ARG A 135 21.10 -3.25 15.32
CA ARG A 135 21.62 -2.75 16.61
C ARG A 135 21.91 -1.26 16.42
N LEU A 136 20.87 -0.44 16.56
CA LEU A 136 21.00 1.00 16.69
C LEU A 136 21.64 1.25 18.06
N ASP A 137 22.96 1.39 18.05
CA ASP A 137 23.69 1.94 19.17
C ASP A 137 23.23 3.40 19.35
N TYR A 138 22.36 3.60 20.34
CA TYR A 138 22.08 4.91 20.89
C TYR A 138 22.99 5.10 22.12
N THR A 139 24.28 5.36 21.88
CA THR A 139 25.17 5.94 22.89
C THR A 139 25.37 7.42 22.57
#